data_AF-A0A1B6GU03-F1
#
_entry.id   AF-A0A1B6GU03-F1
#
_cell.length_a   1.000
_cell.length_b   1.000
_cell.length_c   1.000
_cell.angle_alpha   90.00
_cell.angle_beta   90.00
_cell.angle_gamma   90.00
#
_symmetry.space_group_name_H-M   'P 1'
#
loop_
_entity.id
_entity.type
_entity.pdbx_description
1 polymer ?
#
loop_
_entity_poly.entity_id
_entity_poly.type
_entity_poly.pdbx_seq_one_letter_code
_entity_poly.pdbx_strand_id
1 'polypeptide(L)'
;LDDIHRAFKGKFKEQATSSSAWLPVLTSRVPEPRPGECVNDTETLPDTVLNFIRSHPLMDSAVAHRDDKPVYYKRDLLFTHLVVDKLKYDVFGDQMEYTVYYAGTNLGRVYKIVQWYDDEGESFSVLLDVFDVTPNEPIRAMAISRLHKSLIVASDERIRQILSSDA
;
A
#
# COMPACT_ATOMS: atom_id res chain seq x y z
N LEU A 1 -3.73 8.15 3.62
CA LEU A 1 -3.13 8.08 4.96
C LEU A 1 -4.20 8.15 6.04
N ASP A 2 -5.28 8.92 5.84
CA ASP A 2 -6.35 9.09 6.82
C ASP A 2 -6.98 7.79 7.33
N ASP A 3 -7.22 6.80 6.46
CA ASP A 3 -7.81 5.52 6.88
C ASP A 3 -6.86 4.72 7.79
N ILE A 4 -5.55 4.81 7.56
CA ILE A 4 -4.52 4.22 8.43
C ILE A 4 -4.55 4.90 9.80
N HIS A 5 -4.56 6.24 9.83
CA HIS A 5 -4.66 6.99 11.08
C HIS A 5 -5.97 6.73 11.81
N ARG A 6 -7.09 6.56 11.08
CA ARG A 6 -8.38 6.21 11.66
C ARG A 6 -8.33 4.85 12.36
N ALA A 7 -7.66 3.86 11.75
CA ALA A 7 -7.46 2.56 12.38
C ALA A 7 -6.62 2.66 13.67
N PHE A 8 -5.50 3.39 13.64
CA PHE A 8 -4.66 3.58 14.85
C PHE A 8 -5.31 4.43 15.95
N LYS A 9 -6.25 5.30 15.60
CA LYS A 9 -7.10 6.03 16.55
C LYS A 9 -8.31 5.21 17.04
N GLY A 10 -8.54 4.04 16.45
CA GLY A 10 -9.65 3.14 16.77
C GLY A 10 -9.49 2.39 18.09
N LYS A 11 -10.27 1.32 18.29
CA LYS A 11 -10.14 0.46 19.49
C LYS A 11 -8.95 -0.49 19.32
N PHE A 12 -8.32 -0.86 20.43
CA PHE A 12 -7.35 -1.95 20.44
C PHE A 12 -8.07 -3.30 20.44
N LYS A 13 -7.40 -4.34 19.95
CA LYS A 13 -7.86 -5.73 19.99
C LYS A 13 -7.26 -6.43 21.21
N GLU A 14 -8.08 -7.12 22.00
CA GLU A 14 -7.64 -7.90 23.18
C GLU A 14 -8.05 -9.36 23.03
N GLN A 15 -7.14 -10.25 23.43
CA GLN A 15 -7.43 -11.66 23.68
C GLN A 15 -6.99 -11.96 25.12
N ALA A 16 -7.95 -12.03 26.06
CA ALA A 16 -7.63 -12.10 27.49
C ALA A 16 -6.83 -13.37 27.87
N THR A 17 -7.09 -14.47 27.19
CA THR A 17 -6.36 -15.75 27.32
C THR A 17 -6.22 -16.39 25.94
N SER A 18 -5.33 -17.39 25.80
CA SER A 18 -5.15 -18.11 24.53
C SER A 18 -6.41 -18.77 23.99
N SER A 19 -7.39 -19.07 24.85
CA SER A 19 -8.68 -19.67 24.48
C SER A 19 -9.83 -18.65 24.38
N SER A 20 -9.60 -17.38 24.72
CA SER A 20 -10.64 -16.35 24.66
C SER A 20 -10.86 -15.87 23.22
N ALA A 21 -12.06 -15.33 22.95
CA ALA A 21 -12.32 -14.62 21.71
C ALA A 21 -11.54 -13.30 21.66
N TRP A 22 -11.23 -12.85 20.45
CA TRP A 22 -10.65 -11.53 20.20
C TRP A 22 -11.75 -10.47 20.22
N LEU A 23 -11.68 -9.54 21.18
CA LEU A 23 -12.70 -8.51 21.40
C LEU A 23 -12.09 -7.12 21.39
N PRO A 24 -12.87 -6.08 21.03
CA PRO A 24 -12.42 -4.71 21.15
C PRO A 24 -12.27 -4.29 22.62
N VAL A 25 -11.17 -3.61 22.93
CA VAL A 25 -10.97 -2.95 24.23
C VAL A 25 -11.89 -1.73 24.33
N LEU A 26 -12.57 -1.59 25.47
CA LEU A 26 -13.38 -0.40 25.77
C LEU A 26 -12.46 0.82 25.91
N THR A 27 -12.87 1.96 25.34
CA THR A 27 -12.07 3.20 25.38
C THR A 27 -11.76 3.64 26.81
N SER A 28 -12.65 3.39 27.77
CA SER A 28 -12.44 3.70 29.19
C SER A 28 -11.35 2.86 29.87
N ARG A 29 -10.90 1.76 29.26
CA ARG A 29 -9.79 0.91 29.72
C ARG A 29 -8.46 1.28 29.07
N VAL A 30 -8.44 2.23 28.14
CA VAL A 30 -7.22 2.71 27.49
C VAL A 30 -6.57 3.77 28.41
N PRO A 31 -5.29 3.62 28.79
CA PRO A 31 -4.61 4.59 29.64
C PRO A 31 -4.26 5.87 28.87
N GLU A 32 -3.94 6.93 29.63
CA GLU A 32 -3.46 8.20 29.07
C GLU A 32 -1.99 8.47 29.46
N PRO A 33 -1.18 9.08 28.57
CA PRO A 33 -1.51 9.43 27.19
C PRO A 33 -1.80 8.19 26.34
N ARG A 34 -2.69 8.32 25.35
CA ARG A 34 -3.10 7.21 24.50
C ARG A 34 -1.89 6.48 23.93
N PRO A 35 -1.76 5.16 24.15
CA PRO A 35 -0.64 4.39 23.64
C PRO A 35 -0.52 4.47 22.10
N GLY A 36 0.69 4.69 21.62
CA GLY A 36 0.99 4.84 20.19
C GLY A 36 1.05 6.28 19.70
N GLU A 37 0.67 7.26 20.52
CA GLU A 37 0.90 8.67 20.22
C GLU A 37 2.35 9.10 20.53
N CYS A 38 2.85 10.03 19.74
CA CYS A 38 4.20 10.58 19.93
C CYS A 38 4.21 11.53 21.13
N VAL A 39 5.11 11.29 22.08
CA VAL A 39 5.43 12.19 23.20
C VAL A 39 6.87 12.69 23.07
N ASN A 40 7.22 13.76 23.78
CA ASN A 40 8.58 14.34 23.72
C ASN A 40 9.66 13.36 24.21
N ASP A 41 9.36 12.58 25.24
CA ASP A 41 10.28 11.59 25.81
C ASP A 41 9.49 10.35 26.26
N THR A 42 9.71 9.22 25.59
CA THR A 42 9.01 7.96 25.87
C THR A 42 9.43 7.32 27.19
N GLU A 43 10.59 7.67 27.76
CA GLU A 43 11.05 7.15 29.06
C GLU A 43 10.20 7.68 30.22
N THR A 44 9.47 8.78 30.00
CA THR A 44 8.60 9.41 30.99
C THR A 44 7.19 8.80 31.04
N LEU A 45 6.88 7.84 30.15
CA LEU A 45 5.56 7.24 30.08
C LEU A 45 5.26 6.37 31.31
N PRO A 46 4.03 6.39 31.84
CA PRO A 46 3.64 5.49 32.93
C PRO A 46 3.74 4.02 32.52
N ASP A 47 4.11 3.16 33.48
CA ASP A 47 4.13 1.70 33.28
C ASP A 47 2.79 1.14 32.79
N THR A 48 1.68 1.77 33.13
CA THR A 48 0.35 1.38 32.65
C THR A 48 0.22 1.52 31.13
N VAL A 49 0.76 2.60 30.55
CA VAL A 49 0.80 2.82 29.09
C VAL A 49 1.72 1.82 28.42
N LEU A 50 2.93 1.61 28.99
CA LEU A 50 3.95 0.71 28.46
C LEU A 50 3.48 -0.77 28.47
N ASN A 51 2.88 -1.22 29.58
CA ASN A 51 2.35 -2.57 29.69
C ASN A 51 1.11 -2.78 28.81
N PHE A 52 0.27 -1.75 28.66
CA PHE A 52 -0.90 -1.81 27.78
C PHE A 52 -0.47 -2.04 26.32
N ILE A 53 0.41 -1.20 25.76
CA ILE A 53 0.80 -1.33 24.34
C ILE A 53 1.56 -2.63 24.06
N ARG A 54 2.33 -3.12 25.04
CA ARG A 54 3.03 -4.40 24.93
C ARG A 54 2.06 -5.59 24.81
N SER A 55 0.92 -5.53 25.49
CA SER A 55 -0.10 -6.57 25.45
C SER A 55 -1.17 -6.36 24.35
N HIS A 56 -1.28 -5.14 23.83
CA HIS A 56 -2.28 -4.74 22.83
C HIS A 56 -1.64 -4.10 21.58
N PRO A 57 -0.77 -4.80 20.84
CA PRO A 57 -0.14 -4.23 19.65
C PRO A 57 -1.07 -4.15 18.43
N LEU A 58 -2.22 -4.83 18.46
CA LEU A 58 -3.14 -4.97 17.33
C LEU A 58 -4.36 -4.05 17.49
N MET A 59 -4.76 -3.38 16.41
CA MET A 59 -5.99 -2.59 16.34
C MET A 59 -7.20 -3.48 16.03
N ASP A 60 -8.39 -3.08 16.49
CA ASP A 60 -9.63 -3.83 16.31
C ASP A 60 -10.15 -3.77 14.86
N SER A 61 -10.00 -2.62 14.22
CA SER A 61 -10.42 -2.37 12.84
C SER A 61 -9.28 -2.57 11.86
N ALA A 62 -9.55 -3.24 10.75
CA ALA A 62 -8.66 -3.24 9.60
C ALA A 62 -8.64 -1.86 8.91
N VAL A 63 -7.56 -1.56 8.19
CA VAL A 63 -7.49 -0.40 7.30
C VAL A 63 -8.26 -0.75 6.03
N ALA A 64 -9.33 -0.01 5.75
CA ALA A 64 -10.03 -0.12 4.47
C ALA A 64 -9.14 0.39 3.34
N HIS A 65 -9.15 -0.30 2.20
CA HIS A 65 -8.57 0.21 0.97
C HIS A 65 -9.44 1.33 0.40
N ARG A 66 -8.82 2.24 -0.35
CA ARG A 66 -9.54 3.29 -1.06
C ARG A 66 -10.56 2.67 -2.02
N ASP A 67 -11.74 3.29 -2.13
CA ASP A 67 -12.83 2.91 -3.03
C ASP A 67 -13.46 1.52 -2.74
N ASP A 68 -13.15 0.90 -1.59
CA ASP A 68 -13.67 -0.41 -1.15
C ASP A 68 -13.52 -1.56 -2.18
N LYS A 69 -12.71 -1.38 -3.23
CA LYS A 69 -12.27 -2.41 -4.18
C LYS A 69 -10.77 -2.31 -4.52
N PRO A 70 -10.11 -3.42 -4.92
CA PRO A 70 -8.75 -3.35 -5.46
C PRO A 70 -8.70 -2.53 -6.75
N VAL A 71 -7.61 -1.80 -6.98
CA VAL A 71 -7.38 -1.11 -8.26
C VAL A 71 -7.36 -2.10 -9.42
N TYR A 72 -6.72 -3.25 -9.26
CA TYR A 72 -6.69 -4.31 -10.26
C TYR A 72 -6.49 -5.66 -9.58
N TYR A 73 -7.07 -6.72 -10.14
CA TYR A 73 -6.84 -8.08 -9.68
C TYR A 73 -6.81 -9.05 -10.87
N LYS A 74 -6.06 -10.14 -10.73
CA LYS A 74 -5.99 -11.22 -11.72
C LYS A 74 -5.76 -12.54 -11.00
N ARG A 75 -6.45 -13.60 -11.42
CA ARG A 75 -6.23 -14.98 -10.91
C ARG A 75 -4.96 -15.57 -11.52
N ASP A 76 -4.43 -16.60 -10.86
CA ASP A 76 -3.29 -17.40 -11.34
C ASP A 76 -2.02 -16.58 -11.62
N LEU A 77 -1.83 -15.51 -10.85
CA LEU A 77 -0.71 -14.58 -10.95
C LEU A 77 -0.27 -14.13 -9.56
N LEU A 78 1.03 -14.08 -9.32
CA LEU A 78 1.60 -13.54 -8.09
C LEU A 78 2.37 -12.24 -8.39
N PHE A 79 1.79 -11.11 -8.00
CA PHE A 79 2.50 -9.84 -7.95
C PHE A 79 3.50 -9.82 -6.79
N THR A 80 4.66 -9.20 -7.00
CA THR A 80 5.79 -9.19 -6.07
C THR A 80 6.25 -7.79 -5.72
N HIS A 81 6.31 -6.90 -6.72
CA HIS A 81 6.81 -5.54 -6.57
C HIS A 81 5.91 -4.58 -7.34
N LEU A 82 5.84 -3.34 -6.87
CA LEU A 82 4.99 -2.32 -7.46
C LEU A 82 5.73 -0.99 -7.42
N VAL A 83 5.73 -0.29 -8.53
CA VAL A 83 6.09 1.13 -8.60
C VAL A 83 4.99 1.88 -9.33
N VAL A 84 4.78 3.13 -8.94
CA VAL A 84 3.63 3.93 -9.38
C VAL A 84 4.13 5.25 -9.92
N ASP A 85 3.60 5.66 -11.06
CA ASP A 85 3.76 7.00 -11.59
C ASP A 85 2.43 7.75 -11.67
N LYS A 86 2.51 9.07 -11.58
CA LYS A 86 1.35 9.95 -11.71
C LYS A 86 1.57 10.87 -12.89
N LEU A 87 0.72 10.74 -13.90
CA LEU A 87 0.78 11.52 -15.12
C LEU A 87 -0.36 12.52 -15.11
N LYS A 88 -0.04 13.77 -15.47
CA LYS A 88 -1.01 14.85 -15.61
C LYS A 88 -0.97 15.33 -17.06
N TYR A 89 -2.12 15.32 -17.70
CA TYR A 89 -2.29 15.80 -19.07
C TYR A 89 -3.27 16.95 -19.07
N ASP A 90 -2.93 18.02 -19.78
CA ASP A 90 -3.87 19.09 -20.11
C ASP A 90 -4.54 18.70 -21.42
N VAL A 91 -5.86 18.52 -21.37
CA VAL A 91 -6.68 18.17 -22.53
C VAL A 91 -7.77 19.23 -22.65
N PHE A 92 -7.61 20.14 -23.61
CA PHE A 92 -8.52 21.27 -23.84
C PHE A 92 -8.77 22.17 -22.63
N GLY A 93 -7.78 22.31 -21.73
CA GLY A 93 -7.90 23.11 -20.50
C GLY A 93 -8.34 22.31 -19.28
N ASP A 94 -8.75 21.05 -19.46
CA ASP A 94 -9.06 20.14 -18.36
C ASP A 94 -7.81 19.33 -17.97
N GLN A 95 -7.48 19.37 -16.68
CA GLN A 95 -6.34 18.64 -16.14
C GLN A 95 -6.75 17.21 -15.79
N MET A 96 -6.45 16.27 -16.68
CA MET A 96 -6.67 14.84 -16.45
C MET A 96 -5.48 14.24 -15.68
N GLU A 97 -5.77 13.53 -14.57
CA GLU A 97 -4.76 12.78 -13.80
C GLU A 97 -4.94 11.28 -13.99
N TYR A 98 -3.86 10.61 -14.39
CA TYR A 98 -3.79 9.16 -14.52
C TYR A 98 -2.74 8.61 -13.56
N THR A 99 -3.10 7.56 -12.84
CA THR A 99 -2.15 6.81 -12.00
C THR A 99 -1.75 5.53 -12.74
N VAL A 100 -0.46 5.39 -13.04
CA VAL A 100 0.10 4.24 -13.76
C VAL A 100 0.83 3.34 -12.78
N TYR A 101 0.40 2.09 -12.69
CA TYR A 101 0.96 1.05 -11.85
C TYR A 101 1.77 0.09 -12.71
N TYR A 102 3.03 -0.12 -12.35
CA TYR A 102 3.88 -1.16 -12.93
C TYR A 102 4.06 -2.27 -11.89
N ALA A 103 3.33 -3.37 -12.07
CA ALA A 103 3.30 -4.48 -11.12
C ALA A 103 4.14 -5.66 -11.63
N GLY A 104 5.27 -5.91 -10.97
CA GLY A 104 6.18 -7.01 -11.27
C GLY A 104 5.71 -8.33 -10.69
N THR A 105 6.05 -9.43 -11.34
CA THR A 105 5.59 -10.78 -11.00
C THR A 105 6.73 -11.74 -10.69
N ASN A 106 6.39 -12.87 -10.08
CA ASN A 106 7.34 -13.95 -9.81
C ASN A 106 7.82 -14.71 -11.07
N LEU A 107 7.25 -14.42 -12.25
CA LEU A 107 7.63 -15.03 -13.53
C LEU A 107 8.40 -14.04 -14.44
N GLY A 108 8.79 -12.88 -13.91
CA GLY A 108 9.60 -11.92 -14.67
C GLY A 108 8.82 -10.96 -15.55
N ARG A 109 7.49 -10.95 -15.41
CA ARG A 109 6.60 -10.04 -16.16
C ARG A 109 6.26 -8.79 -15.36
N VAL A 110 6.11 -7.66 -16.05
CA VAL A 110 5.59 -6.40 -15.51
C VAL A 110 4.25 -6.08 -16.16
N TYR A 111 3.22 -5.85 -15.35
CA TYR A 111 1.89 -5.46 -15.80
C TYR A 111 1.75 -3.94 -15.67
N LYS A 112 1.43 -3.26 -16.77
CA LYS A 112 1.11 -1.82 -16.79
C LYS A 112 -0.39 -1.63 -16.66
N ILE A 113 -0.82 -1.09 -15.53
CA ILE A 113 -2.23 -0.82 -15.24
C ILE A 113 -2.40 0.69 -15.10
N VAL A 114 -3.44 1.24 -15.70
CA VAL A 114 -3.77 2.66 -15.56
C VAL A 114 -5.09 2.81 -14.84
N GLN A 115 -5.11 3.71 -13.87
CA GLN A 115 -6.29 4.10 -13.10
C GLN A 115 -6.60 5.58 -13.35
N TRP A 116 -7.88 5.89 -13.46
CA TRP A 116 -8.39 7.26 -13.50
C TRP A 116 -9.68 7.34 -12.67
N TYR A 117 -10.13 8.57 -12.45
CA TYR A 117 -11.40 8.89 -11.82
C TYR A 117 -12.24 9.65 -12.83
N ASP A 118 -13.55 9.38 -12.87
CA ASP A 118 -14.48 10.21 -13.63
C ASP A 118 -14.91 11.45 -12.83
N ASP A 119 -15.80 12.25 -13.42
CA ASP A 119 -16.30 13.48 -12.80
C ASP A 119 -17.16 13.23 -11.55
N GLU A 120 -17.71 12.02 -11.41
CA GLU A 120 -18.48 11.58 -10.24
C GLU A 120 -17.58 11.04 -9.11
N GLY A 121 -16.28 10.89 -9.38
CA GLY A 121 -15.29 10.36 -8.45
C GLY A 121 -15.28 8.83 -8.38
N GLU A 122 -15.91 8.14 -9.33
CA GLU A 122 -15.79 6.68 -9.47
C GLU A 122 -14.41 6.32 -10.03
N SER A 123 -13.77 5.31 -9.41
CA SER A 123 -12.50 4.80 -9.91
C SER A 123 -12.66 3.71 -10.96
N PHE A 124 -11.94 3.91 -12.06
CA PHE A 124 -11.78 2.94 -13.15
C PHE A 124 -10.32 2.54 -13.32
N SER A 125 -10.09 1.32 -13.81
CA SER A 125 -8.76 0.87 -14.16
C SER A 125 -8.77 -0.07 -15.36
N VAL A 126 -7.65 -0.10 -16.08
CA VAL A 126 -7.46 -0.98 -17.23
C VAL A 126 -6.02 -1.50 -17.27
N LEU A 127 -5.85 -2.76 -17.66
CA LEU A 127 -4.55 -3.30 -18.04
C LEU A 127 -4.21 -2.77 -19.43
N LEU A 128 -3.14 -1.98 -19.56
CA LEU A 128 -2.67 -1.49 -20.84
C LEU A 128 -1.73 -2.48 -21.52
N ASP A 129 -0.79 -3.08 -20.79
CA ASP A 129 0.21 -3.97 -21.38
C ASP A 129 0.88 -4.90 -20.35
N VAL A 130 1.59 -5.91 -20.85
CA VAL A 130 2.38 -6.87 -20.06
C VAL A 130 3.74 -7.11 -20.72
N PHE A 131 4.82 -6.70 -20.06
CA PHE A 131 6.20 -6.87 -20.55
C PHE A 131 6.82 -8.12 -19.96
N ASP A 132 7.48 -8.92 -20.81
CA ASP A 132 8.34 -10.00 -20.36
C ASP A 132 9.78 -9.48 -20.21
N VAL A 133 10.15 -9.12 -18.97
CA VAL A 133 11.38 -8.33 -18.69
C VAL A 133 12.54 -9.24 -18.29
N THR A 134 12.27 -10.21 -17.42
CA THR A 134 13.24 -11.17 -16.91
C THR A 134 12.64 -12.59 -17.00
N PRO A 135 12.51 -13.17 -18.20
CA PRO A 135 11.71 -14.39 -18.40
C PRO A 135 12.11 -15.52 -17.46
N ASN A 136 11.13 -16.07 -16.73
CA ASN A 136 11.29 -17.13 -15.71
C ASN A 136 12.16 -16.75 -14.49
N GLU A 137 12.50 -15.47 -14.32
CA GLU A 137 13.22 -14.96 -13.16
C GLU A 137 12.30 -14.03 -12.36
N PRO A 138 12.06 -14.29 -11.06
CA PRO A 138 11.24 -13.42 -10.23
C PRO A 138 11.79 -11.99 -10.20
N ILE A 139 10.90 -11.01 -10.30
CA ILE A 139 11.27 -9.61 -10.08
C ILE A 139 11.59 -9.41 -8.59
N ARG A 140 12.76 -8.82 -8.31
CA ARG A 140 13.32 -8.58 -6.97
C ARG A 140 13.37 -7.12 -6.57
N ALA A 141 13.43 -6.22 -7.54
CA ALA A 141 13.35 -4.79 -7.30
C ALA A 141 12.81 -4.07 -8.54
N MET A 142 12.13 -2.95 -8.30
CA MET A 142 11.66 -2.05 -9.33
C MET A 142 11.87 -0.60 -8.89
N ALA A 143 12.23 0.28 -9.82
CA ALA A 143 12.34 1.71 -9.60
C ALA A 143 11.91 2.49 -10.85
N ILE A 144 11.34 3.67 -10.67
CA ILE A 144 11.01 4.59 -11.77
C ILE A 144 11.96 5.77 -11.74
N SER A 145 12.58 6.07 -12.87
CA SER A 145 13.28 7.34 -13.10
C SER A 145 12.42 8.25 -13.97
N ARG A 146 11.85 9.28 -13.37
CA ARG A 146 11.08 10.31 -14.09
C ARG A 146 11.95 11.14 -15.03
N LEU A 147 13.19 11.43 -14.60
CA LEU A 147 14.16 12.20 -15.41
C LEU A 147 14.47 11.49 -16.73
N HIS A 148 14.69 10.18 -16.67
CA HIS A 148 15.02 9.36 -17.84
C HIS A 148 13.80 8.69 -18.45
N LYS A 149 12.58 8.97 -17.96
CA LYS A 149 11.32 8.32 -18.35
C LYS A 149 11.49 6.81 -18.48
N SER A 150 12.02 6.18 -17.44
CA SER A 150 12.43 4.77 -17.50
C SER A 150 11.98 4.00 -16.27
N LEU A 151 11.59 2.75 -16.49
CA LEU A 151 11.40 1.73 -15.48
C LEU A 151 12.66 0.87 -15.40
N ILE A 152 13.21 0.73 -14.19
CA ILE A 152 14.34 -0.15 -13.88
C ILE A 152 13.77 -1.36 -13.15
N VAL A 153 14.08 -2.57 -13.64
CA VAL A 153 13.60 -3.85 -13.11
C VAL A 153 14.80 -4.75 -12.88
N ALA A 154 14.90 -5.35 -11.70
CA ALA A 154 15.97 -6.28 -11.35
C ALA A 154 15.42 -7.66 -10.97
N SER A 155 16.13 -8.71 -11.40
CA SER A 155 16.03 -10.07 -10.89
C SER A 155 17.32 -10.44 -10.14
N ASP A 156 17.44 -11.70 -9.72
CA ASP A 156 18.68 -12.22 -9.13
C ASP A 156 19.86 -12.22 -10.12
N GLU A 157 19.59 -12.26 -11.43
CA GLU A 157 20.61 -12.45 -12.48
C GLU A 157 20.87 -11.20 -13.34
N ARG A 158 19.91 -10.27 -13.42
CA ARG A 158 20.03 -9.12 -14.34
C ARG A 158 19.27 -7.89 -13.90
N ILE A 159 19.68 -6.76 -14.46
CA ILE A 159 18.95 -5.49 -14.40
C ILE A 159 18.55 -5.11 -15.83
N ARG A 160 17.31 -4.68 -16.01
CA ARG A 160 16.76 -4.16 -17.26
C ARG A 160 16.25 -2.75 -17.04
N GLN A 161 16.47 -1.90 -18.04
CA GLN A 161 15.87 -0.59 -18.13
C GLN A 161 14.94 -0.58 -19.34
N ILE A 162 13.70 -0.14 -19.14
CA ILE A 162 12.66 -0.04 -20.17
C ILE A 162 12.16 1.40 -20.18
N LEU A 163 11.93 1.98 -21.36
CA LEU A 163 11.32 3.30 -21.46
C LEU A 163 9.88 3.25 -20.94
N SER A 164 9.45 4.19 -20.11
CA SER A 164 8.09 4.26 -19.57
C SER A 164 7.01 4.58 -20.62
N SER A 165 7.40 4.99 -21.83
CA SER A 165 6.50 5.10 -22.99
C SER A 165 6.21 3.75 -23.64
N ASP A 166 7.19 2.84 -23.58
CA ASP A 166 7.17 1.53 -24.23
C ASP A 166 6.82 0.43 -23.22
N ALA A 167 7.03 0.72 -21.93
CA ALA A 167 6.47 0.04 -20.77
C ALA A 167 5.07 0.58 -20.46
#